data_AF-A0A842KH19-F1
#
_entry.id   AF-A0A842KH19-F1
#
_cell.length_a   1.000
_cell.length_b   1.000
_cell.length_c   1.000
_cell.angle_alpha   90.00
_cell.angle_beta   90.00
_cell.angle_gamma   90.00
#
_symmetry.space_group_name_H-M   'P 1'
#
loop_
_entity.id
_entity.type
_entity.pdbx_description
1 polymer ?
#
loop_
_entity_poly.entity_id
_entity_poly.type
_entity_poly.pdbx_seq_one_letter_code
_entity_poly.pdbx_strand_id
1 'polypeptide(L)'
;MKSIIALVVMAILLIPSNYSSNIKPGNELPSAEDIFSFFYLFRNKLREENFFTDIDEIPEIIVEKNDIQLLENSSLCLVEAIKEFYETIGVEYEESKIEEFANSLHFKDIENFAISSILYSYTKTIKSKNNEERNQNIFSTIEEVRKYSFLLMNTNFQETKFDCYGKIAFGGVKDDYYKNYIFIIDFGGNDFYDEGNSSFILDLKGSDHYKKRDSENSYTFIFDMEGDDYHNNACYSSKSFSFLFDLKGNDSYYDQTCVAYENGTSLLIDFSGNDLYEGKNFTQAFSSNGVAVLIDIFGDDTYISSSHSQSSSIYGFSSLIDLYGNDVFYSSDASQSYSDGITSFSFLLNLFGDDFYKSGNYSQGYANGGYAIFFDFSGEDGYEVNHYSQSCSIFGLSIFADTGGKNSFSHGLFCQGKKLGGIALFLDKFEINDDLINIIQNLKSNVWKFLSYFL
;
A
#
# COMPACT_ATOMS: atom_id res chain seq x y z
N MET A 1 -3.21 -4.46 -15.51
CA MET A 1 -1.98 -5.18 -15.87
C MET A 1 -0.86 -4.25 -16.32
N LYS A 2 -0.84 -3.60 -17.50
CA LYS A 2 0.33 -2.81 -17.99
C LYS A 2 0.91 -1.72 -17.07
N SER A 3 0.12 -1.10 -16.18
CA SER A 3 0.58 -0.01 -15.29
C SER A 3 1.08 -0.48 -13.93
N ILE A 4 0.58 -1.62 -13.44
CA ILE A 4 1.16 -2.29 -12.28
C ILE A 4 2.31 -3.19 -12.72
N ILE A 5 2.15 -3.88 -13.86
CA ILE A 5 3.26 -4.31 -14.69
C ILE A 5 4.18 -3.12 -14.97
N ALA A 6 3.82 -1.82 -14.94
CA ALA A 6 4.78 -0.71 -15.06
C ALA A 6 5.49 -0.33 -13.75
N LEU A 7 4.90 -0.64 -12.58
CA LEU A 7 5.56 -0.54 -11.27
C LEU A 7 6.52 -1.72 -11.06
N VAL A 8 6.07 -2.90 -11.45
CA VAL A 8 6.83 -4.15 -11.54
C VAL A 8 7.82 -4.10 -12.72
N VAL A 9 7.51 -3.43 -13.83
CA VAL A 9 8.42 -3.10 -14.95
C VAL A 9 9.28 -1.90 -14.59
N MET A 10 8.95 -1.09 -13.59
CA MET A 10 9.94 -0.16 -13.00
C MET A 10 10.93 -0.92 -12.12
N ALA A 11 10.49 -1.95 -11.40
CA ALA A 11 11.37 -2.89 -10.71
C ALA A 11 12.12 -3.86 -11.66
N ILE A 12 11.54 -4.20 -12.83
CA ILE A 12 12.12 -5.09 -13.87
C ILE A 12 12.93 -4.31 -14.94
N LEU A 13 12.68 -3.01 -15.21
CA LEU A 13 13.53 -2.16 -16.08
C LEU A 13 14.89 -1.84 -15.43
N LEU A 14 15.09 -2.33 -14.21
CA LEU A 14 16.40 -2.46 -13.56
C LEU A 14 17.25 -3.61 -14.16
N ILE A 15 16.80 -4.28 -15.23
CA ILE A 15 17.59 -5.17 -16.13
C ILE A 15 17.16 -4.89 -17.60
N PRO A 16 18.08 -4.78 -18.58
CA PRO A 16 17.94 -3.83 -19.69
C PRO A 16 16.97 -4.25 -20.80
N SER A 17 16.29 -3.27 -21.40
CA SER A 17 15.83 -3.39 -22.79
C SER A 17 16.08 -2.11 -23.58
N ASN A 18 17.14 -2.14 -24.38
CA ASN A 18 17.43 -1.33 -25.57
C ASN A 18 16.81 0.09 -25.62
N TYR A 19 17.54 1.06 -25.07
CA TYR A 19 17.64 2.38 -25.69
C TYR A 19 19.11 2.82 -25.79
N SER A 20 19.35 3.60 -26.83
CA SER A 20 20.57 3.67 -27.62
C SER A 20 21.74 4.44 -27.01
N SER A 21 22.94 3.96 -27.35
CA SER A 21 24.19 4.68 -27.59
C SER A 21 24.17 6.20 -27.35
N ASN A 22 24.71 6.63 -26.20
CA ASN A 22 25.69 7.71 -26.03
C ASN A 22 25.68 8.19 -24.58
N ILE A 23 26.29 7.44 -23.67
CA ILE A 23 26.70 7.96 -22.37
C ILE A 23 28.22 7.93 -22.34
N LYS A 24 28.84 9.10 -22.23
CA LYS A 24 30.28 9.23 -21.99
C LYS A 24 30.54 8.93 -20.52
N PRO A 25 31.51 8.07 -20.17
CA PRO A 25 31.85 7.81 -18.78
C PRO A 25 32.56 9.05 -18.20
N GLY A 26 31.98 9.61 -17.15
CA GLY A 26 32.49 10.82 -16.51
C GLY A 26 31.99 10.96 -15.08
N ASN A 27 32.92 10.70 -14.17
CA ASN A 27 33.00 11.04 -12.74
C ASN A 27 32.41 10.03 -11.74
N GLU A 28 33.17 9.89 -10.65
CA GLU A 28 33.21 8.79 -9.69
C GLU A 28 31.87 8.36 -9.10
N LEU A 29 31.88 7.10 -8.73
CA LEU A 29 30.74 6.30 -8.31
C LEU A 29 30.38 6.60 -6.86
N PRO A 30 29.08 6.60 -6.51
CA PRO A 30 28.67 6.62 -5.11
C PRO A 30 29.17 5.35 -4.41
N SER A 31 29.89 5.53 -3.32
CA SER A 31 30.27 4.46 -2.40
C SER A 31 29.04 3.90 -1.65
N ALA A 32 29.20 2.78 -0.95
CA ALA A 32 28.18 2.30 -0.01
C ALA A 32 27.82 3.37 1.04
N GLU A 33 28.79 4.20 1.45
CA GLU A 33 28.56 5.34 2.35
C GLU A 33 27.68 6.42 1.70
N ASP A 34 27.78 6.64 0.38
CA ASP A 34 26.92 7.58 -0.35
C ASP A 34 25.48 7.06 -0.48
N ILE A 35 25.30 5.74 -0.65
CA ILE A 35 23.98 5.10 -0.68
C ILE A 35 23.35 5.15 0.71
N PHE A 36 24.10 4.80 1.75
CA PHE A 36 23.65 4.92 3.14
C PHE A 36 23.30 6.38 3.46
N SER A 37 24.14 7.34 3.06
CA SER A 37 23.87 8.77 3.23
C SER A 37 22.62 9.20 2.46
N PHE A 38 22.38 8.67 1.25
CA PHE A 38 21.16 8.94 0.49
C PHE A 38 19.92 8.45 1.24
N PHE A 39 19.93 7.21 1.73
CA PHE A 39 18.80 6.67 2.48
C PHE A 39 18.63 7.34 3.85
N TYR A 40 19.71 7.69 4.54
CA TYR A 40 19.65 8.48 5.77
C TYR A 40 19.06 9.87 5.53
N LEU A 41 19.46 10.56 4.46
CA LEU A 41 18.86 11.84 4.06
C LEU A 41 17.41 11.67 3.60
N PHE A 42 17.10 10.56 2.93
CA PHE A 42 15.75 10.21 2.51
C PHE A 42 14.86 9.96 3.73
N ARG A 43 15.30 9.20 4.73
CA ARG A 43 14.66 9.04 6.04
C ARG A 43 14.36 10.37 6.70
N ASN A 44 15.36 11.25 6.79
CA ASN A 44 15.17 12.56 7.42
C ASN A 44 14.17 13.41 6.63
N LYS A 45 14.24 13.37 5.30
CA LYS A 45 13.27 14.05 4.45
C LYS A 45 11.87 13.47 4.61
N LEU A 46 11.70 12.14 4.64
CA LEU A 46 10.42 11.47 4.93
C LEU A 46 9.84 11.90 6.29
N ARG A 47 10.69 12.04 7.31
CA ARG A 47 10.29 12.51 8.64
C ARG A 47 9.93 14.00 8.69
N GLU A 48 10.46 14.80 7.77
CA GLU A 48 10.25 16.24 7.68
C GLU A 48 9.11 16.62 6.72
N GLU A 49 8.84 15.80 5.70
CA GLU A 49 7.72 15.97 4.78
C GLU A 49 6.41 15.67 5.51
N ASN A 50 5.48 16.63 5.46
CA ASN A 50 4.14 16.41 5.98
C ASN A 50 3.35 15.68 4.91
N PHE A 51 2.68 14.58 5.27
CA PHE A 51 1.66 13.96 4.41
C PHE A 51 0.70 15.03 3.86
N PHE A 52 0.40 16.06 4.63
CA PHE A 52 -0.50 17.15 4.26
C PHE A 52 0.15 18.21 3.35
N THR A 53 -0.58 18.62 2.31
CA THR A 53 -0.17 19.70 1.39
C THR A 53 -0.91 21.01 1.68
N ASP A 54 -0.39 22.11 1.14
CA ASP A 54 -1.09 23.40 1.14
C ASP A 54 -2.38 23.30 0.31
N ILE A 55 -3.49 23.82 0.86
CA ILE A 55 -4.80 23.77 0.22
C ILE A 55 -4.86 24.81 -0.92
N ASP A 56 -5.00 24.38 -2.19
CA ASP A 56 -5.35 25.30 -3.28
C ASP A 56 -6.70 25.98 -3.02
N GLU A 57 -6.81 27.27 -3.35
CA GLU A 57 -8.00 28.07 -3.07
C GLU A 57 -9.26 27.69 -3.90
N ILE A 58 -9.14 26.84 -4.93
CA ILE A 58 -10.26 26.46 -5.81
C ILE A 58 -10.40 24.93 -5.90
N PRO A 59 -11.52 24.35 -5.41
CA PRO A 59 -11.83 22.92 -5.55
C PRO A 59 -11.94 22.46 -7.02
N GLU A 60 -11.38 21.29 -7.35
CA GLU A 60 -11.36 20.75 -8.73
C GLU A 60 -12.76 20.56 -9.32
N ILE A 61 -13.73 20.16 -8.49
CA ILE A 61 -15.13 19.97 -8.91
C ILE A 61 -15.73 21.23 -9.54
N ILE A 62 -15.34 22.41 -9.08
CA ILE A 62 -15.82 23.70 -9.61
C ILE A 62 -15.23 23.96 -10.99
N VAL A 63 -13.93 23.67 -11.17
CA VAL A 63 -13.22 23.83 -12.44
C VAL A 63 -13.84 22.92 -13.50
N GLU A 64 -14.15 21.67 -13.15
CA GLU A 64 -14.70 20.71 -14.09
C GLU A 64 -16.17 20.93 -14.44
N LYS A 65 -17.02 21.23 -13.45
CA LYS A 65 -18.43 21.56 -13.71
C LYS A 65 -18.55 22.90 -14.44
N ASN A 66 -17.50 23.72 -14.41
CA ASN A 66 -17.48 25.08 -14.95
C ASN A 66 -18.67 25.91 -14.43
N ASP A 67 -19.02 25.69 -13.16
CA ASP A 67 -20.17 26.30 -12.50
C ASP A 67 -19.68 27.15 -11.32
N ILE A 68 -19.57 28.45 -11.59
CA ILE A 68 -19.13 29.45 -10.60
C ILE A 68 -20.13 29.57 -9.44
N GLN A 69 -21.40 29.15 -9.60
CA GLN A 69 -22.38 29.20 -8.50
C GLN A 69 -21.98 28.28 -7.34
N LEU A 70 -21.18 27.23 -7.60
CA LEU A 70 -20.62 26.36 -6.56
C LEU A 70 -19.61 27.08 -5.66
N LEU A 71 -18.95 28.15 -6.14
CA LEU A 71 -18.10 29.01 -5.30
C LEU A 71 -18.92 29.88 -4.35
N GLU A 72 -20.14 30.25 -4.75
CA GLU A 72 -21.02 31.12 -3.97
C GLU A 72 -21.84 30.34 -2.93
N ASN A 73 -21.98 29.02 -3.08
CA ASN A 73 -22.72 28.16 -2.17
C ASN A 73 -22.04 26.78 -1.96
N SER A 74 -21.23 26.67 -0.92
CA SER A 74 -20.47 25.46 -0.60
C SER A 74 -21.35 24.25 -0.28
N SER A 75 -22.52 24.45 0.34
CA SER A 75 -23.44 23.35 0.66
C SER A 75 -24.09 22.77 -0.58
N LEU A 76 -24.28 23.58 -1.63
CA LEU A 76 -24.72 23.11 -2.94
C LEU A 76 -23.69 22.17 -3.57
N CYS A 77 -22.39 22.41 -3.34
CA CYS A 77 -21.33 21.53 -3.82
C CYS A 77 -21.45 20.12 -3.24
N LEU A 78 -21.70 20.01 -1.93
CA LEU A 78 -21.89 18.73 -1.26
C LEU A 78 -23.16 18.02 -1.74
N VAL A 79 -24.25 18.76 -1.91
CA VAL A 79 -25.50 18.22 -2.47
C VAL A 79 -25.28 17.62 -3.85
N GLU A 80 -24.61 18.33 -4.75
CA GLU A 80 -24.34 17.85 -6.11
C GLU A 80 -23.36 16.65 -6.12
N ALA A 81 -22.35 16.63 -5.24
CA ALA A 81 -21.47 15.48 -5.08
C ALA A 81 -22.23 14.22 -4.60
N ILE A 82 -23.13 14.37 -3.62
CA ILE A 82 -23.96 13.27 -3.11
C ILE A 82 -24.93 12.77 -4.19
N LYS A 83 -25.59 13.68 -4.92
CA LYS A 83 -26.47 13.32 -6.04
C LYS A 83 -25.72 12.50 -7.09
N GLU A 84 -24.56 12.99 -7.51
CA GLU A 84 -23.76 12.32 -8.52
C GLU A 84 -23.25 10.95 -8.04
N PHE A 85 -22.89 10.84 -6.76
CA PHE A 85 -22.53 9.57 -6.14
C PHE A 85 -23.72 8.59 -6.18
N TYR A 86 -24.90 9.00 -5.71
CA TYR A 86 -26.10 8.15 -5.72
C TYR A 86 -26.52 7.70 -7.12
N GLU A 87 -26.46 8.59 -8.12
CA GLU A 87 -26.70 8.21 -9.52
C GLU A 87 -25.71 7.15 -9.98
N THR A 88 -24.45 7.25 -9.58
CA THR A 88 -23.38 6.32 -9.95
C THR A 88 -23.63 4.93 -9.36
N ILE A 89 -24.04 4.85 -8.10
CA ILE A 89 -24.30 3.59 -7.42
C ILE A 89 -25.73 3.08 -7.60
N GLY A 90 -26.56 3.78 -8.38
CA GLY A 90 -27.92 3.37 -8.75
C GLY A 90 -28.94 3.48 -7.62
N VAL A 91 -28.78 4.45 -6.71
CA VAL A 91 -29.73 4.72 -5.63
C VAL A 91 -30.79 5.70 -6.12
N GLU A 92 -32.06 5.33 -6.00
CA GLU A 92 -33.18 6.24 -6.21
C GLU A 92 -33.32 7.17 -5.00
N TYR A 93 -33.33 8.48 -5.24
CA TYR A 93 -33.37 9.50 -4.19
C TYR A 93 -34.37 10.62 -4.49
N GLU A 94 -34.80 11.29 -3.42
CA GLU A 94 -35.50 12.57 -3.45
C GLU A 94 -34.49 13.70 -3.17
N GLU A 95 -34.39 14.70 -4.06
CA GLU A 95 -33.45 15.82 -3.93
C GLU A 95 -33.60 16.55 -2.58
N SER A 96 -34.83 16.77 -2.12
CA SER A 96 -35.09 17.45 -0.84
C SER A 96 -34.50 16.72 0.37
N LYS A 97 -34.38 15.39 0.33
CA LYS A 97 -33.77 14.61 1.41
C LYS A 97 -32.24 14.72 1.41
N ILE A 98 -31.63 14.89 0.24
CA ILE A 98 -30.19 15.15 0.13
C ILE A 98 -29.88 16.55 0.66
N GLU A 99 -30.68 17.55 0.26
CA GLU A 99 -30.55 18.91 0.78
C GLU A 99 -30.73 18.97 2.30
N GLU A 100 -31.75 18.29 2.85
CA GLU A 100 -31.97 18.19 4.30
C GLU A 100 -30.77 17.56 5.00
N PHE A 101 -30.25 16.44 4.47
CA PHE A 101 -29.08 15.76 5.01
C PHE A 101 -27.86 16.67 4.99
N ALA A 102 -27.49 17.24 3.84
CA ALA A 102 -26.33 18.12 3.70
C ALA A 102 -26.40 19.35 4.63
N ASN A 103 -27.58 19.97 4.75
CA ASN A 103 -27.78 21.11 5.64
C ASN A 103 -27.69 20.74 7.13
N SER A 104 -28.01 19.49 7.49
CA SER A 104 -27.93 19.00 8.88
C SER A 104 -26.51 18.77 9.39
N LEU A 105 -25.52 18.70 8.48
CA LEU A 105 -24.11 18.44 8.82
C LEU A 105 -23.42 19.67 9.42
N HIS A 106 -23.89 20.87 9.08
CA HIS A 106 -23.35 22.14 9.60
C HIS A 106 -21.83 22.34 9.40
N PHE A 107 -21.26 21.74 8.36
CA PHE A 107 -19.87 21.97 7.96
C PHE A 107 -19.62 23.41 7.50
N LYS A 108 -18.41 23.92 7.74
CA LYS A 108 -17.95 25.19 7.17
C LYS A 108 -17.75 25.06 5.66
N ASP A 109 -17.66 26.20 4.97
CA ASP A 109 -17.52 26.20 3.51
C ASP A 109 -16.34 25.36 3.01
N ILE A 110 -15.17 25.52 3.64
CA ILE A 110 -13.96 24.78 3.27
C ILE A 110 -14.08 23.26 3.55
N GLU A 111 -14.81 22.89 4.61
CA GLU A 111 -15.05 21.48 4.98
C GLU A 111 -16.03 20.84 3.98
N ASN A 112 -17.08 21.57 3.57
CA ASN A 112 -17.97 21.13 2.49
C ASN A 112 -17.20 20.92 1.18
N PHE A 113 -16.31 21.84 0.81
CA PHE A 113 -15.50 21.70 -0.40
C PHE A 113 -14.58 20.48 -0.33
N ALA A 114 -13.89 20.27 0.79
CA ALA A 114 -13.04 19.12 1.01
C ALA A 114 -13.79 17.79 0.83
N ILE A 115 -14.88 17.62 1.59
CA ILE A 115 -15.71 16.41 1.53
C ILE A 115 -16.28 16.19 0.13
N SER A 116 -16.74 17.26 -0.52
CA SER A 116 -17.27 17.18 -1.89
C SER A 116 -16.21 16.71 -2.87
N SER A 117 -14.97 17.18 -2.75
CA SER A 117 -13.88 16.86 -3.68
C SER A 117 -13.41 15.42 -3.51
N ILE A 118 -13.33 14.93 -2.26
CA ILE A 118 -13.08 13.52 -1.94
C ILE A 118 -14.20 12.62 -2.49
N LEU A 119 -15.47 12.93 -2.19
CA LEU A 119 -16.60 12.12 -2.66
C LEU A 119 -16.68 12.11 -4.18
N TYR A 120 -16.40 13.24 -4.83
CA TYR A 120 -16.42 13.39 -6.27
C TYR A 120 -15.29 12.60 -6.96
N SER A 121 -14.06 12.69 -6.46
CA SER A 121 -12.92 11.91 -6.99
C SER A 121 -13.15 10.40 -6.83
N TYR A 122 -13.67 9.97 -5.67
CA TYR A 122 -14.08 8.57 -5.47
C TYR A 122 -15.19 8.14 -6.44
N THR A 123 -16.18 9.00 -6.66
CA THR A 123 -17.29 8.75 -7.61
C THR A 123 -16.77 8.56 -9.05
N LYS A 124 -15.78 9.34 -9.47
CA LYS A 124 -15.10 9.15 -10.76
C LYS A 124 -14.37 7.81 -10.84
N THR A 125 -13.71 7.40 -9.77
CA THR A 125 -13.05 6.10 -9.70
C THR A 125 -14.05 4.98 -9.99
N ILE A 126 -15.22 5.00 -9.36
CA ILE A 126 -16.30 4.02 -9.60
C ILE A 126 -16.80 4.06 -11.06
N LYS A 127 -16.93 5.26 -11.66
CA LYS A 127 -17.41 5.46 -13.04
C LYS A 127 -16.43 5.04 -14.14
N SER A 128 -15.18 4.76 -13.79
CA SER A 128 -14.10 4.53 -14.77
C SER A 128 -14.45 3.42 -15.75
N LYS A 129 -14.31 3.69 -17.05
CA LYS A 129 -14.71 2.76 -18.13
C LYS A 129 -13.59 1.85 -18.60
N ASN A 130 -12.34 2.23 -18.31
CA ASN A 130 -11.15 1.53 -18.75
C ASN A 130 -10.02 1.65 -17.71
N ASN A 131 -8.97 0.84 -17.88
CA ASN A 131 -7.88 0.75 -16.91
C ASN A 131 -7.01 2.02 -16.77
N GLU A 132 -6.90 2.85 -17.82
CA GLU A 132 -6.06 4.05 -17.78
C GLU A 132 -6.75 5.16 -16.99
N GLU A 133 -7.99 5.45 -17.35
CA GLU A 133 -8.89 6.36 -16.60
C GLU A 133 -9.01 5.93 -15.13
N ARG A 134 -9.19 4.62 -14.90
CA ARG A 134 -9.25 4.05 -13.56
C ARG A 134 -8.02 4.34 -12.72
N ASN A 135 -6.82 4.15 -13.27
CA ASN A 135 -5.60 4.41 -12.52
C ASN A 135 -5.44 5.90 -12.23
N GLN A 136 -5.75 6.78 -13.19
CA GLN A 136 -5.70 8.23 -12.99
C GLN A 136 -6.68 8.67 -11.89
N ASN A 137 -7.91 8.16 -11.90
CA ASN A 137 -8.92 8.50 -10.90
C ASN A 137 -8.57 7.94 -9.50
N ILE A 138 -7.97 6.75 -9.41
CA ILE A 138 -7.44 6.22 -8.15
C ILE A 138 -6.40 7.18 -7.55
N PHE A 139 -5.42 7.62 -8.36
CA PHE A 139 -4.41 8.57 -7.89
C PHE A 139 -5.03 9.91 -7.47
N SER A 140 -5.95 10.46 -8.26
CA SER A 140 -6.67 11.68 -7.91
C SER A 140 -7.45 11.53 -6.59
N THR A 141 -8.06 10.37 -6.33
CA THR A 141 -8.76 10.11 -5.06
C THR A 141 -7.78 10.15 -3.88
N ILE A 142 -6.60 9.54 -4.02
CA ILE A 142 -5.56 9.54 -3.00
C ILE A 142 -5.03 10.97 -2.76
N GLU A 143 -4.80 11.74 -3.83
CA GLU A 143 -4.34 13.13 -3.75
C GLU A 143 -5.36 14.03 -3.03
N GLU A 144 -6.66 13.88 -3.32
CA GLU A 144 -7.74 14.63 -2.70
C GLU A 144 -7.85 14.33 -1.19
N VAL A 145 -7.74 13.06 -0.81
CA VAL A 145 -7.70 12.68 0.62
C VAL A 145 -6.50 13.31 1.29
N ARG A 146 -5.30 13.11 0.73
CA ARG A 146 -4.07 13.68 1.27
C ARG A 146 -4.13 15.20 1.47
N LYS A 147 -4.66 15.91 0.48
CA LYS A 147 -4.81 17.37 0.50
C LYS A 147 -5.72 17.85 1.63
N TYR A 148 -6.78 17.12 1.93
CA TYR A 148 -7.82 17.58 2.85
C TYR A 148 -7.82 16.90 4.22
N SER A 149 -7.10 15.79 4.43
CA SER A 149 -7.07 15.07 5.70
C SER A 149 -6.70 15.99 6.87
N PHE A 150 -5.69 16.86 6.74
CA PHE A 150 -5.31 17.79 7.82
C PHE A 150 -6.44 18.74 8.21
N LEU A 151 -7.11 19.30 7.21
CA LEU A 151 -8.25 20.20 7.43
C LEU A 151 -9.33 19.45 8.19
N LEU A 152 -9.67 18.24 7.73
CA LEU A 152 -10.74 17.43 8.30
C LEU A 152 -10.40 16.94 9.71
N MET A 153 -9.14 16.58 10.01
CA MET A 153 -8.68 16.24 11.36
C MET A 153 -8.89 17.38 12.37
N ASN A 154 -8.94 18.63 11.90
CA ASN A 154 -9.17 19.83 12.71
C ASN A 154 -10.63 20.30 12.68
N THR A 155 -11.51 19.61 11.97
CA THR A 155 -12.95 19.86 11.96
C THR A 155 -13.57 19.46 13.30
N ASN A 156 -14.47 20.30 13.80
CA ASN A 156 -15.20 20.01 15.03
C ASN A 156 -16.57 19.41 14.70
N PHE A 157 -16.62 18.09 14.46
CA PHE A 157 -17.84 17.36 14.15
C PHE A 157 -18.16 16.37 15.28
N GLN A 158 -19.24 16.62 16.03
CA GLN A 158 -19.47 15.96 17.33
C GLN A 158 -20.50 14.84 17.30
N GLU A 159 -21.47 14.94 16.40
CA GLU A 159 -22.63 14.05 16.35
C GLU A 159 -22.65 13.33 15.01
N THR A 160 -22.58 12.00 15.08
CA THR A 160 -22.64 11.11 13.93
C THR A 160 -23.93 11.30 13.14
N LYS A 161 -23.81 11.41 11.82
CA LYS A 161 -24.94 11.57 10.90
C LYS A 161 -24.90 10.49 9.83
N PHE A 162 -26.02 9.81 9.68
CA PHE A 162 -26.24 8.81 8.64
C PHE A 162 -27.23 9.36 7.63
N ASP A 163 -26.98 9.10 6.35
CA ASP A 163 -27.98 9.40 5.32
C ASP A 163 -29.22 8.52 5.49
N CYS A 164 -30.33 8.97 4.88
CA CYS A 164 -31.58 8.19 4.93
C CYS A 164 -31.60 6.99 3.98
N TYR A 165 -30.57 6.82 3.14
CA TYR A 165 -30.46 5.75 2.14
C TYR A 165 -29.49 4.62 2.55
N GLY A 166 -28.78 4.76 3.66
CA GLY A 166 -27.81 3.77 4.17
C GLY A 166 -26.62 3.60 3.24
N LYS A 167 -26.03 4.70 2.77
CA LYS A 167 -24.89 4.72 1.84
C LYS A 167 -23.76 5.63 2.30
N ILE A 168 -24.08 6.77 2.91
CA ILE A 168 -23.12 7.75 3.39
C ILE A 168 -23.24 7.89 4.91
N ALA A 169 -22.10 7.89 5.59
CA ALA A 169 -22.01 8.21 7.01
C ALA A 169 -20.92 9.26 7.26
N PHE A 170 -21.19 10.17 8.19
CA PHE A 170 -20.19 11.08 8.77
C PHE A 170 -20.11 10.79 10.27
N GLY A 171 -18.98 10.24 10.70
CA GLY A 171 -18.70 9.80 12.06
C GLY A 171 -18.44 10.93 13.04
N GLY A 172 -18.80 10.75 14.31
CA GLY A 172 -18.74 11.79 15.34
C GLY A 172 -17.39 11.88 16.03
N VAL A 173 -17.39 12.07 17.35
CA VAL A 173 -16.20 11.86 18.22
C VAL A 173 -16.45 10.71 19.21
N LYS A 174 -17.42 9.86 18.90
CA LYS A 174 -17.93 8.82 19.79
C LYS A 174 -17.87 7.50 19.03
N ASP A 175 -17.60 6.45 19.78
CA ASP A 175 -17.65 5.08 19.29
C ASP A 175 -19.00 4.78 18.64
N ASP A 176 -18.95 4.45 17.36
CA ASP A 176 -20.03 4.03 16.49
C ASP A 176 -19.75 2.63 15.91
N TYR A 177 -20.77 2.13 15.21
CA TYR A 177 -20.71 0.85 14.54
C TYR A 177 -21.23 1.01 13.11
N TYR A 178 -20.34 0.83 12.15
CA TYR A 178 -20.64 1.00 10.74
C TYR A 178 -20.86 -0.35 10.07
N LYS A 179 -22.03 -0.50 9.43
CA LYS A 179 -22.37 -1.69 8.65
C LYS A 179 -23.17 -1.33 7.41
N ASN A 180 -22.71 -1.78 6.25
CA ASN A 180 -23.35 -1.57 4.93
C ASN A 180 -23.42 -0.12 4.41
N TYR A 181 -22.64 0.81 4.98
CA TYR A 181 -22.37 2.09 4.34
C TYR A 181 -21.35 1.88 3.21
N ILE A 182 -21.28 2.79 2.24
CA ILE A 182 -20.32 2.72 1.13
C ILE A 182 -19.23 3.77 1.31
N PHE A 183 -19.60 4.99 1.71
CA PHE A 183 -18.70 6.12 1.90
C PHE A 183 -18.81 6.61 3.35
N ILE A 184 -17.70 6.57 4.07
CA ILE A 184 -17.59 6.99 5.47
C ILE A 184 -16.43 7.99 5.58
N ILE A 185 -16.68 9.11 6.25
CA ILE A 185 -15.62 9.95 6.81
C ILE A 185 -15.89 10.01 8.31
N ASP A 186 -14.98 9.48 9.12
CA ASP A 186 -15.05 9.50 10.57
C ASP A 186 -14.12 10.58 11.12
N PHE A 187 -14.60 11.35 12.10
CA PHE A 187 -13.85 12.43 12.72
C PHE A 187 -13.27 12.04 14.09
N GLY A 188 -13.69 10.90 14.63
CA GLY A 188 -13.12 10.32 15.83
C GLY A 188 -14.02 9.33 16.56
N GLY A 189 -13.39 8.53 17.40
CA GLY A 189 -14.06 7.54 18.24
C GLY A 189 -13.21 6.29 18.29
N ASN A 190 -13.65 5.26 19.01
CA ASN A 190 -13.08 3.93 18.86
C ASN A 190 -14.16 3.05 18.22
N ASP A 191 -14.14 3.03 16.91
CA ASP A 191 -15.19 2.62 16.01
C ASP A 191 -15.04 1.18 15.54
N PHE A 192 -16.16 0.63 15.06
CA PHE A 192 -16.18 -0.70 14.50
C PHE A 192 -16.75 -0.69 13.08
N TYR A 193 -15.86 -0.95 12.12
CA TYR A 193 -16.17 -1.07 10.71
C TYR A 193 -16.43 -2.54 10.35
N ASP A 194 -17.67 -3.01 10.53
CA ASP A 194 -18.05 -4.41 10.30
C ASP A 194 -18.34 -4.72 8.83
N GLU A 195 -18.26 -6.00 8.49
CA GLU A 195 -18.50 -6.57 7.15
C GLU A 195 -19.70 -5.93 6.43
N GLY A 196 -19.49 -5.55 5.18
CA GLY A 196 -20.48 -4.86 4.36
C GLY A 196 -19.85 -4.21 3.14
N ASN A 197 -20.63 -3.45 2.38
CA ASN A 197 -20.16 -2.79 1.15
C ASN A 197 -19.37 -1.48 1.40
N SER A 198 -18.75 -1.32 2.58
CA SER A 198 -17.93 -0.15 2.91
C SER A 198 -16.71 -0.13 2.01
N SER A 199 -16.77 0.71 0.99
CA SER A 199 -15.80 0.76 -0.10
C SER A 199 -14.94 2.03 -0.03
N PHE A 200 -15.30 3.00 0.81
CA PHE A 200 -14.48 4.16 1.11
C PHE A 200 -14.62 4.49 2.59
N ILE A 201 -13.49 4.50 3.30
CA ILE A 201 -13.38 4.90 4.70
C ILE A 201 -12.21 5.88 4.77
N LEU A 202 -12.48 7.07 5.30
CA LEU A 202 -11.46 7.98 5.81
C LEU A 202 -11.69 8.09 7.30
N ASP A 203 -10.91 7.36 8.07
CA ASP A 203 -10.81 7.52 9.51
C ASP A 203 -9.74 8.56 9.82
N LEU A 204 -10.05 9.48 10.72
CA LEU A 204 -9.15 10.58 11.05
C LEU A 204 -8.49 10.38 12.40
N LYS A 205 -9.12 9.64 13.32
CA LYS A 205 -8.66 9.42 14.69
C LYS A 205 -9.40 8.23 15.29
N GLY A 206 -8.70 7.41 16.03
CA GLY A 206 -9.38 6.46 16.88
C GLY A 206 -8.47 5.36 17.35
N SER A 207 -9.05 4.21 17.67
CA SER A 207 -8.31 2.96 17.79
C SER A 207 -9.37 1.91 17.50
N ASP A 208 -9.43 1.57 16.23
CA ASP A 208 -10.63 1.13 15.55
C ASP A 208 -10.49 -0.32 15.10
N HIS A 209 -11.62 -0.88 14.70
CA HIS A 209 -11.71 -2.28 14.33
C HIS A 209 -12.26 -2.42 12.92
N TYR A 210 -11.37 -2.80 11.99
CA TYR A 210 -11.69 -3.02 10.59
C TYR A 210 -11.84 -4.50 10.29
N LYS A 211 -13.07 -4.97 10.07
CA LYS A 211 -13.35 -6.40 9.91
C LYS A 211 -13.80 -6.76 8.51
N LYS A 212 -13.13 -7.73 7.90
CA LYS A 212 -13.46 -8.32 6.58
C LYS A 212 -13.64 -7.23 5.52
N ARG A 213 -12.55 -6.57 5.20
CA ARG A 213 -12.51 -5.49 4.19
C ARG A 213 -12.21 -6.08 2.81
N ASP A 214 -12.92 -7.15 2.48
CA ASP A 214 -12.74 -7.86 1.22
C ASP A 214 -13.38 -7.05 0.09
N SER A 215 -12.57 -6.63 -0.88
CA SER A 215 -13.06 -5.94 -2.07
C SER A 215 -13.48 -6.99 -3.12
N GLU A 216 -14.77 -7.22 -3.32
CA GLU A 216 -15.30 -8.06 -4.40
C GLU A 216 -15.89 -7.19 -5.53
N ASN A 217 -15.21 -7.13 -6.68
CA ASN A 217 -15.61 -6.31 -7.84
C ASN A 217 -15.84 -4.80 -7.54
N SER A 218 -15.23 -4.27 -6.49
CA SER A 218 -15.35 -2.86 -6.05
C SER A 218 -14.00 -2.12 -6.07
N TYR A 219 -14.03 -0.84 -5.68
CA TYR A 219 -12.85 -0.04 -5.37
C TYR A 219 -12.91 0.29 -3.88
N THR A 220 -12.07 -0.38 -3.09
CA THR A 220 -11.99 -0.19 -1.65
C THR A 220 -10.83 0.74 -1.33
N PHE A 221 -11.11 1.78 -0.55
CA PHE A 221 -10.13 2.69 0.02
C PHE A 221 -10.34 2.75 1.51
N ILE A 222 -9.28 2.53 2.26
CA ILE A 222 -9.22 2.72 3.71
C ILE A 222 -8.05 3.65 3.94
N PHE A 223 -8.33 4.78 4.56
CA PHE A 223 -7.35 5.73 5.02
C PHE A 223 -7.52 5.82 6.52
N ASP A 224 -6.50 5.41 7.24
CA ASP A 224 -6.36 5.62 8.67
C ASP A 224 -5.27 6.67 8.91
N MET A 225 -5.51 7.57 9.86
CA MET A 225 -4.61 8.70 10.11
C MET A 225 -3.93 8.62 11.47
N GLU A 226 -4.63 8.11 12.49
CA GLU A 226 -4.13 8.04 13.86
C GLU A 226 -4.90 6.96 14.64
N GLY A 227 -4.18 6.04 15.27
CA GLY A 227 -4.77 5.15 16.26
C GLY A 227 -3.84 4.04 16.68
N ASP A 228 -4.32 3.05 17.42
CA ASP A 228 -3.66 1.75 17.52
C ASP A 228 -4.74 0.74 17.08
N ASP A 229 -4.70 0.33 15.83
CA ASP A 229 -5.83 -0.20 15.08
C ASP A 229 -5.79 -1.72 14.91
N TYR A 230 -6.98 -2.29 14.76
CA TYR A 230 -7.16 -3.71 14.52
C TYR A 230 -7.72 -3.95 13.12
N HIS A 231 -6.87 -4.44 12.23
CA HIS A 231 -7.26 -4.84 10.89
C HIS A 231 -7.43 -6.35 10.78
N ASN A 232 -8.54 -6.81 10.20
CA ASN A 232 -8.78 -8.22 9.96
C ASN A 232 -9.25 -8.46 8.53
N ASN A 233 -8.48 -9.24 7.76
CA ASN A 233 -8.70 -9.45 6.33
C ASN A 233 -8.79 -8.10 5.58
N ALA A 234 -7.73 -7.31 5.72
CA ALA A 234 -7.53 -6.06 5.02
C ALA A 234 -6.02 -5.95 4.75
N CYS A 235 -5.53 -5.50 3.61
CA CYS A 235 -6.15 -5.16 2.34
C CYS A 235 -6.39 -6.44 1.47
N TYR A 236 -7.64 -6.83 1.20
CA TYR A 236 -7.97 -8.02 0.40
C TYR A 236 -8.66 -7.65 -0.92
N SER A 237 -8.21 -8.23 -2.04
CA SER A 237 -8.80 -7.96 -3.36
C SER A 237 -8.99 -9.22 -4.21
N SER A 238 -10.17 -9.37 -4.82
CA SER A 238 -10.42 -10.31 -5.93
C SER A 238 -11.17 -9.63 -7.07
N LYS A 239 -10.60 -9.64 -8.29
CA LYS A 239 -11.12 -8.92 -9.48
C LYS A 239 -11.40 -7.43 -9.26
N SER A 240 -10.76 -6.83 -8.25
CA SER A 240 -11.10 -5.52 -7.71
C SER A 240 -9.86 -4.67 -7.46
N PHE A 241 -10.02 -3.54 -6.80
CA PHE A 241 -8.94 -2.74 -6.24
C PHE A 241 -9.20 -2.53 -4.75
N SER A 242 -8.16 -2.67 -3.93
CA SER A 242 -8.17 -2.37 -2.51
C SER A 242 -6.90 -1.59 -2.17
N PHE A 243 -7.07 -0.50 -1.43
CA PHE A 243 -6.02 0.35 -0.92
C PHE A 243 -6.24 0.57 0.56
N LEU A 244 -5.20 0.32 1.35
CA LEU A 244 -5.13 0.66 2.76
C LEU A 244 -3.91 1.56 2.94
N PHE A 245 -4.13 2.75 3.49
CA PHE A 245 -3.09 3.64 3.95
C PHE A 245 -3.28 3.85 5.44
N ASP A 246 -2.27 3.48 6.22
CA ASP A 246 -2.17 3.81 7.64
C ASP A 246 -1.02 4.80 7.82
N LEU A 247 -1.25 5.84 8.62
CA LEU A 247 -0.29 6.91 8.84
C LEU A 247 0.45 6.76 10.16
N LYS A 248 -0.22 6.32 11.23
CA LYS A 248 0.33 6.27 12.58
C LYS A 248 -0.43 5.27 13.43
N GLY A 249 0.32 4.43 14.11
CA GLY A 249 -0.19 3.68 15.23
C GLY A 249 0.79 2.67 15.76
N ASN A 250 0.33 1.70 16.54
CA ASN A 250 0.98 0.41 16.66
C ASN A 250 -0.12 -0.62 16.37
N ASP A 251 -0.21 -0.96 15.10
CA ASP A 251 -1.39 -1.55 14.51
C ASP A 251 -1.24 -3.06 14.43
N SER A 252 -2.38 -3.75 14.38
CA SER A 252 -2.42 -5.19 14.34
C SER A 252 -3.21 -5.69 13.15
N TYR A 253 -2.51 -6.27 12.20
CA TYR A 253 -3.03 -6.79 10.94
C TYR A 253 -3.15 -8.31 10.96
N TYR A 254 -4.38 -8.79 11.05
CA TYR A 254 -4.70 -10.20 11.20
C TYR A 254 -5.26 -10.89 9.95
N ASP A 255 -5.00 -12.20 9.88
CA ASP A 255 -5.48 -13.14 8.86
C ASP A 255 -4.89 -12.90 7.47
N GLN A 256 -5.71 -12.58 6.46
CA GLN A 256 -5.27 -12.36 5.08
C GLN A 256 -5.02 -10.87 4.84
N THR A 257 -3.83 -10.43 5.19
CA THR A 257 -3.43 -9.03 5.06
C THR A 257 -2.67 -8.83 3.75
N CYS A 258 -3.02 -7.76 3.04
CA CYS A 258 -2.47 -7.42 1.73
C CYS A 258 -2.40 -8.62 0.77
N VAL A 259 -3.54 -9.11 0.31
CA VAL A 259 -3.60 -10.27 -0.62
C VAL A 259 -4.40 -9.96 -1.86
N ALA A 260 -4.03 -10.58 -2.99
CA ALA A 260 -4.71 -10.35 -4.25
C ALA A 260 -4.96 -11.63 -5.06
N TYR A 261 -6.19 -11.76 -5.54
CA TYR A 261 -6.68 -12.88 -6.35
C TYR A 261 -7.28 -12.38 -7.68
N GLU A 262 -7.27 -13.25 -8.70
CA GLU A 262 -8.06 -13.08 -9.93
C GLU A 262 -7.93 -11.69 -10.63
N ASN A 263 -6.72 -11.20 -10.88
CA ASN A 263 -6.43 -9.86 -11.41
C ASN A 263 -6.82 -8.68 -10.48
N GLY A 264 -7.10 -8.97 -9.21
CA GLY A 264 -7.23 -7.98 -8.15
C GLY A 264 -5.94 -7.20 -7.91
N THR A 265 -6.05 -6.06 -7.26
CA THR A 265 -4.92 -5.23 -6.83
C THR A 265 -5.13 -4.84 -5.38
N SER A 266 -4.16 -5.20 -4.54
CA SER A 266 -4.08 -4.82 -3.13
C SER A 266 -2.81 -4.03 -2.91
N LEU A 267 -2.96 -2.85 -2.31
CA LEU A 267 -1.86 -1.99 -1.90
C LEU A 267 -2.10 -1.60 -0.44
N LEU A 268 -1.17 -2.01 0.42
CA LEU A 268 -1.10 -1.62 1.83
C LEU A 268 0.15 -0.76 1.98
N ILE A 269 -0.02 0.44 2.55
CA ILE A 269 1.07 1.30 2.96
C ILE A 269 0.85 1.62 4.44
N ASP A 270 1.77 1.18 5.28
CA ASP A 270 1.85 1.59 6.67
C ASP A 270 3.03 2.54 6.81
N PHE A 271 2.81 3.70 7.41
CA PHE A 271 3.81 4.75 7.46
C PHE A 271 4.62 4.76 8.75
N SER A 272 4.00 4.47 9.89
CA SER A 272 4.76 4.42 11.14
C SER A 272 4.03 3.66 12.24
N GLY A 273 4.79 2.81 12.93
CA GLY A 273 4.31 2.16 14.12
C GLY A 273 5.32 1.19 14.71
N ASN A 274 4.85 0.21 15.47
CA ASN A 274 5.61 -1.01 15.74
C ASN A 274 4.56 -2.12 15.66
N ASP A 275 4.41 -2.65 14.45
CA ASP A 275 3.17 -3.23 13.99
C ASP A 275 3.26 -4.75 14.00
N LEU A 276 2.11 -5.37 14.23
CA LEU A 276 1.96 -6.82 14.25
C LEU A 276 1.23 -7.29 13.00
N TYR A 277 1.97 -7.94 12.12
CA TYR A 277 1.46 -8.54 10.90
C TYR A 277 1.30 -10.06 11.07
N GLU A 278 0.17 -10.51 11.63
CA GLU A 278 -0.07 -11.92 11.97
C GLU A 278 -1.12 -12.60 11.06
N GLY A 279 -0.74 -13.65 10.36
CA GLY A 279 -1.69 -14.48 9.64
C GLY A 279 -1.32 -15.95 9.60
N LYS A 280 -2.15 -16.76 8.94
CA LYS A 280 -1.85 -18.18 8.70
C LYS A 280 -1.25 -18.36 7.33
N ASN A 281 -2.03 -18.88 6.38
CA ASN A 281 -1.58 -19.09 5.02
C ASN A 281 -2.07 -17.96 4.12
N PHE A 282 -1.35 -17.69 3.02
CA PHE A 282 -1.77 -16.71 2.01
C PHE A 282 -1.95 -15.32 2.63
N THR A 283 -0.86 -14.70 3.07
CA THR A 283 -0.89 -13.41 3.79
C THR A 283 0.42 -12.63 3.64
N GLN A 284 0.35 -11.34 3.93
CA GLN A 284 1.39 -10.33 3.86
C GLN A 284 2.09 -10.29 2.50
N ALA A 285 1.29 -9.89 1.53
CA ALA A 285 1.60 -9.72 0.11
C ALA A 285 1.52 -10.97 -0.77
N PHE A 286 0.89 -12.08 -0.37
CA PHE A 286 0.71 -13.22 -1.29
C PHE A 286 -0.28 -12.97 -2.44
N SER A 287 0.03 -13.42 -3.66
CA SER A 287 -0.83 -13.32 -4.86
C SER A 287 -1.02 -14.67 -5.55
N SER A 288 -2.25 -14.98 -6.03
CA SER A 288 -2.44 -16.00 -7.08
C SER A 288 -3.16 -15.47 -8.33
N ASN A 289 -2.40 -14.67 -9.05
CA ASN A 289 -2.63 -13.91 -10.29
C ASN A 289 -3.37 -12.57 -10.14
N GLY A 290 -3.16 -11.89 -9.00
CA GLY A 290 -3.39 -10.46 -8.81
C GLY A 290 -2.08 -9.68 -8.67
N VAL A 291 -2.16 -8.50 -8.04
CA VAL A 291 -1.00 -7.74 -7.59
C VAL A 291 -1.21 -7.38 -6.13
N ALA A 292 -0.31 -7.84 -5.26
CA ALA A 292 -0.28 -7.46 -3.85
C ALA A 292 1.03 -6.75 -3.52
N VAL A 293 0.94 -5.59 -2.88
CA VAL A 293 2.09 -4.77 -2.48
C VAL A 293 1.87 -4.28 -1.06
N LEU A 294 2.71 -4.72 -0.14
CA LEU A 294 2.81 -4.20 1.22
C LEU A 294 4.07 -3.34 1.29
N ILE A 295 3.93 -2.12 1.79
CA ILE A 295 5.03 -1.21 2.10
C ILE A 295 4.89 -0.79 3.56
N ASP A 296 5.83 -1.20 4.38
CA ASP A 296 6.05 -0.65 5.71
C ASP A 296 7.21 0.34 5.64
N ILE A 297 7.06 1.50 6.27
CA ILE A 297 8.05 2.58 6.23
C ILE A 297 8.84 2.66 7.53
N PHE A 298 8.24 2.61 8.71
CA PHE A 298 8.95 2.88 9.96
C PHE A 298 8.36 2.05 11.11
N GLY A 299 9.18 1.27 11.79
CA GLY A 299 8.77 0.60 13.01
C GLY A 299 9.72 -0.51 13.38
N ASP A 300 9.70 -1.00 14.62
CA ASP A 300 10.30 -2.30 14.91
C ASP A 300 9.17 -3.36 14.82
N ASP A 301 9.01 -3.97 13.65
CA ASP A 301 7.80 -4.69 13.26
C ASP A 301 7.93 -6.21 13.40
N THR A 302 6.77 -6.87 13.55
CA THR A 302 6.71 -8.33 13.72
C THR A 302 5.77 -8.96 12.69
N TYR A 303 6.36 -9.76 11.80
CA TYR A 303 5.64 -10.51 10.77
C TYR A 303 5.55 -11.98 11.14
N ILE A 304 4.34 -12.48 11.39
CA ILE A 304 4.10 -13.88 11.78
C ILE A 304 3.17 -14.54 10.76
N SER A 305 3.61 -15.66 10.20
CA SER A 305 2.82 -16.40 9.23
C SER A 305 3.09 -17.90 9.21
N SER A 306 2.26 -18.64 8.48
CA SER A 306 2.45 -20.07 8.20
C SER A 306 3.04 -20.25 6.80
N SER A 307 2.24 -20.51 5.77
CA SER A 307 2.77 -20.79 4.42
C SER A 307 2.22 -19.89 3.34
N HIS A 308 2.98 -19.73 2.25
CA HIS A 308 2.62 -18.83 1.15
C HIS A 308 2.43 -17.39 1.64
N SER A 309 3.47 -16.85 2.28
CA SER A 309 3.39 -15.55 2.96
C SER A 309 4.69 -14.77 2.90
N GLN A 310 4.67 -13.54 3.42
CA GLN A 310 5.84 -12.64 3.49
C GLN A 310 6.48 -12.47 2.11
N SER A 311 5.72 -11.88 1.20
CA SER A 311 5.98 -11.90 -0.24
C SER A 311 6.07 -13.32 -0.81
N SER A 312 4.95 -13.81 -1.32
CA SER A 312 4.89 -15.11 -1.96
C SER A 312 3.94 -15.04 -3.16
N SER A 313 4.13 -15.81 -4.21
CA SER A 313 3.27 -15.71 -5.39
C SER A 313 3.09 -17.05 -6.10
N ILE A 314 1.84 -17.38 -6.43
CA ILE A 314 1.47 -18.47 -7.35
C ILE A 314 0.81 -17.82 -8.57
N TYR A 315 1.61 -17.40 -9.55
CA TYR A 315 1.23 -16.46 -10.61
C TYR A 315 0.91 -15.05 -10.07
N GLY A 316 1.20 -14.01 -10.86
CA GLY A 316 0.95 -12.62 -10.50
C GLY A 316 2.13 -11.98 -9.79
N PHE A 317 1.90 -10.85 -9.13
CA PHE A 317 2.94 -10.06 -8.48
C PHE A 317 2.70 -9.93 -6.98
N SER A 318 3.76 -10.11 -6.24
CA SER A 318 3.83 -10.00 -4.79
C SER A 318 5.04 -9.16 -4.40
N SER A 319 4.85 -8.17 -3.54
CA SER A 319 5.93 -7.39 -2.95
C SER A 319 5.66 -7.11 -1.48
N LEU A 320 6.65 -7.41 -0.63
CA LEU A 320 6.73 -6.92 0.75
C LEU A 320 7.98 -6.04 0.82
N ILE A 321 7.80 -4.78 1.15
CA ILE A 321 8.86 -3.79 1.26
C ILE A 321 8.83 -3.25 2.69
N ASP A 322 9.87 -3.51 3.44
CA ASP A 322 10.13 -2.92 4.74
C ASP A 322 11.34 -1.99 4.60
N LEU A 323 11.26 -0.77 5.15
CA LEU A 323 12.29 0.23 4.94
C LEU A 323 13.15 0.49 6.17
N TYR A 324 12.61 0.45 7.39
CA TYR A 324 13.37 0.84 8.57
C TYR A 324 12.80 0.20 9.83
N GLY A 325 13.64 -0.51 10.57
CA GLY A 325 13.20 -1.15 11.80
C GLY A 325 14.27 -1.96 12.47
N ASN A 326 13.88 -2.85 13.37
CA ASN A 326 14.64 -4.04 13.76
C ASN A 326 13.60 -5.15 13.85
N ASP A 327 13.43 -5.83 12.73
CA ASP A 327 12.19 -6.51 12.40
C ASP A 327 12.34 -8.01 12.56
N VAL A 328 11.19 -8.65 12.78
CA VAL A 328 11.14 -10.08 13.04
C VAL A 328 10.18 -10.78 12.09
N PHE A 329 10.73 -11.64 11.23
CA PHE A 329 9.98 -12.39 10.23
C PHE A 329 9.93 -13.88 10.59
N TYR A 330 8.78 -14.33 11.09
CA TYR A 330 8.48 -15.74 11.34
C TYR A 330 7.54 -16.33 10.30
N SER A 331 7.95 -17.42 9.66
CA SER A 331 7.13 -18.19 8.74
C SER A 331 7.41 -19.69 8.82
N SER A 332 6.53 -20.49 8.22
CA SER A 332 6.75 -21.91 7.91
C SER A 332 7.24 -22.04 6.47
N ASP A 333 6.67 -22.95 5.67
CA ASP A 333 7.16 -23.23 4.31
C ASP A 333 6.69 -22.20 3.26
N ALA A 334 7.37 -22.12 2.11
CA ALA A 334 6.96 -21.34 0.93
C ALA A 334 6.74 -19.84 1.19
N SER A 335 7.66 -19.20 1.90
CA SER A 335 7.52 -17.82 2.37
C SER A 335 8.80 -17.01 2.18
N GLN A 336 8.79 -15.71 2.50
CA GLN A 336 9.98 -14.85 2.43
C GLN A 336 10.59 -14.86 1.01
N SER A 337 9.82 -14.33 0.06
CA SER A 337 10.12 -14.37 -1.37
C SER A 337 10.01 -15.76 -2.00
N TYR A 338 8.79 -16.31 -2.03
CA TYR A 338 8.48 -17.56 -2.73
C TYR A 338 7.77 -17.30 -4.05
N SER A 339 8.12 -18.02 -5.12
CA SER A 339 7.46 -17.87 -6.41
C SER A 339 7.19 -19.21 -7.09
N ASP A 340 5.96 -19.41 -7.57
CA ASP A 340 5.54 -20.59 -8.32
C ASP A 340 4.72 -20.21 -9.57
N GLY A 341 5.10 -20.74 -10.73
CA GLY A 341 4.48 -20.45 -12.02
C GLY A 341 5.22 -19.43 -12.91
N ILE A 342 5.01 -19.52 -14.24
CA ILE A 342 5.82 -18.84 -15.27
C ILE A 342 5.69 -17.29 -15.24
N THR A 343 4.53 -16.78 -14.83
CA THR A 343 4.27 -15.33 -14.74
C THR A 343 4.31 -14.82 -13.30
N SER A 344 4.83 -15.63 -12.39
CA SER A 344 4.93 -15.28 -10.98
C SER A 344 6.15 -14.42 -10.72
N PHE A 345 5.98 -13.38 -9.91
CA PHE A 345 7.03 -12.53 -9.41
C PHE A 345 6.79 -12.24 -7.93
N SER A 346 7.80 -12.47 -7.11
CA SER A 346 7.81 -12.20 -5.69
C SER A 346 9.09 -11.42 -5.33
N PHE A 347 8.90 -10.34 -4.60
CA PHE A 347 9.96 -9.44 -4.15
C PHE A 347 9.82 -9.15 -2.66
N LEU A 348 10.83 -9.51 -1.89
CA LEU A 348 10.96 -9.09 -0.51
C LEU A 348 12.16 -8.16 -0.47
N LEU A 349 11.92 -6.94 0.01
CA LEU A 349 12.93 -5.92 0.22
C LEU A 349 12.87 -5.52 1.69
N ASN A 350 13.94 -5.73 2.43
CA ASN A 350 14.19 -5.05 3.70
C ASN A 350 15.42 -4.16 3.54
N LEU A 351 15.45 -2.97 4.14
CA LEU A 351 16.54 -2.02 3.93
C LEU A 351 17.41 -1.76 5.16
N PHE A 352 16.83 -1.49 6.32
CA PHE A 352 17.60 -1.02 7.47
C PHE A 352 17.08 -1.64 8.74
N GLY A 353 17.96 -2.27 9.49
CA GLY A 353 17.64 -2.81 10.81
C GLY A 353 18.61 -3.90 11.20
N ASP A 354 18.65 -4.30 12.47
CA ASP A 354 19.25 -5.58 12.85
C ASP A 354 18.11 -6.62 12.93
N ASP A 355 17.94 -7.40 11.87
CA ASP A 355 16.72 -8.16 11.62
C ASP A 355 16.86 -9.66 11.85
N PHE A 356 15.72 -10.32 12.10
CA PHE A 356 15.68 -11.77 12.30
C PHE A 356 14.64 -12.47 11.43
N TYR A 357 15.12 -13.37 10.58
CA TYR A 357 14.31 -14.15 9.65
C TYR A 357 14.34 -15.63 10.00
N LYS A 358 13.17 -16.20 10.25
CA LYS A 358 12.99 -17.64 10.44
C LYS A 358 11.91 -18.19 9.53
N SER A 359 12.26 -19.21 8.76
CA SER A 359 11.33 -19.89 7.85
C SER A 359 11.55 -21.40 7.78
N GLY A 360 10.61 -22.09 7.14
CA GLY A 360 10.64 -23.52 6.87
C GLY A 360 11.41 -23.85 5.60
N ASN A 361 10.83 -24.67 4.73
CA ASN A 361 11.38 -25.03 3.43
C ASN A 361 10.93 -24.03 2.36
N TYR A 362 11.62 -24.02 1.22
CA TYR A 362 11.20 -23.25 0.04
C TYR A 362 11.07 -21.74 0.31
N SER A 363 11.97 -21.17 1.11
CA SER A 363 11.85 -19.81 1.60
C SER A 363 13.14 -19.01 1.40
N GLN A 364 13.16 -17.72 1.77
CA GLN A 364 14.32 -16.83 1.64
C GLN A 364 14.86 -16.86 0.20
N GLY A 365 13.95 -16.68 -0.76
CA GLY A 365 14.21 -16.82 -2.18
C GLY A 365 14.15 -18.28 -2.66
N TYR A 366 12.97 -18.76 -3.05
CA TYR A 366 12.87 -19.98 -3.86
C TYR A 366 11.79 -19.90 -4.94
N ALA A 367 12.16 -20.22 -6.18
CA ALA A 367 11.32 -20.09 -7.37
C ALA A 367 11.12 -21.41 -8.13
N ASN A 368 9.91 -21.75 -8.58
CA ASN A 368 9.71 -22.71 -9.66
C ASN A 368 8.90 -22.13 -10.84
N GLY A 369 9.65 -21.49 -11.76
CA GLY A 369 9.18 -21.00 -13.06
C GLY A 369 9.05 -19.47 -13.18
N GLY A 370 9.00 -18.76 -12.06
CA GLY A 370 8.89 -17.30 -12.00
C GLY A 370 10.15 -16.61 -11.47
N TYR A 371 9.97 -15.50 -10.75
CA TYR A 371 11.04 -14.68 -10.19
C TYR A 371 10.84 -14.55 -8.68
N ALA A 372 11.85 -14.93 -7.90
CA ALA A 372 11.90 -14.72 -6.46
C ALA A 372 13.15 -13.91 -6.12
N ILE A 373 12.98 -12.73 -5.55
CA ILE A 373 14.06 -11.85 -5.12
C ILE A 373 13.86 -11.52 -3.65
N PHE A 374 14.80 -11.93 -2.81
CA PHE A 374 14.95 -11.50 -1.43
C PHE A 374 16.16 -10.59 -1.37
N PHE A 375 15.98 -9.37 -0.87
CA PHE A 375 17.05 -8.40 -0.70
C PHE A 375 16.96 -7.76 0.68
N ASP A 376 18.02 -7.91 1.46
CA ASP A 376 18.30 -7.13 2.66
C ASP A 376 19.45 -6.17 2.35
N PHE A 377 19.36 -4.91 2.77
CA PHE A 377 20.41 -3.94 2.50
C PHE A 377 21.41 -3.84 3.64
N SER A 378 21.01 -3.47 4.85
CA SER A 378 21.96 -3.25 5.94
C SER A 378 21.44 -3.58 7.32
N GLY A 379 22.25 -4.34 8.04
CA GLY A 379 21.97 -4.82 9.38
C GLY A 379 23.02 -5.80 9.85
N GLU A 380 23.09 -6.12 11.14
CA GLU A 380 23.66 -7.39 11.59
C GLU A 380 22.54 -8.46 11.71
N ASP A 381 22.30 -9.20 10.62
CA ASP A 381 21.07 -9.98 10.47
C ASP A 381 21.20 -11.48 10.79
N GLY A 382 20.08 -12.09 11.20
CA GLY A 382 19.98 -13.52 11.50
C GLY A 382 19.02 -14.27 10.57
N TYR A 383 19.49 -15.33 9.92
CA TYR A 383 18.71 -16.13 8.99
C TYR A 383 18.66 -17.60 9.40
N GLU A 384 17.49 -18.07 9.81
CA GLU A 384 17.21 -19.47 10.13
C GLU A 384 16.22 -20.11 9.15
N VAL A 385 16.60 -21.26 8.60
CA VAL A 385 15.81 -21.90 7.55
C VAL A 385 16.03 -23.41 7.47
N ASN A 386 15.06 -24.15 6.91
CA ASN A 386 15.21 -25.59 6.67
C ASN A 386 15.88 -25.86 5.31
N HIS A 387 15.15 -26.44 4.35
CA HIS A 387 15.70 -26.92 3.08
C HIS A 387 15.25 -26.07 1.89
N TYR A 388 16.06 -26.07 0.82
CA TYR A 388 15.71 -25.43 -0.47
C TYR A 388 15.45 -23.93 -0.32
N SER A 389 16.43 -23.17 0.17
CA SER A 389 16.22 -21.77 0.59
C SER A 389 17.49 -20.94 0.55
N GLN A 390 17.45 -19.66 0.91
CA GLN A 390 18.59 -18.75 0.77
C GLN A 390 19.10 -18.82 -0.68
N SER A 391 18.15 -18.60 -1.58
CA SER A 391 18.17 -18.82 -3.03
C SER A 391 18.17 -20.28 -3.51
N CYS A 392 17.07 -20.73 -4.12
CA CYS A 392 17.09 -21.89 -5.03
C CYS A 392 16.00 -21.82 -6.14
N SER A 393 16.21 -22.50 -7.27
CA SER A 393 15.38 -22.38 -8.49
C SER A 393 15.26 -23.73 -9.24
N ILE A 394 14.11 -24.02 -9.87
CA ILE A 394 13.94 -25.12 -10.88
C ILE A 394 12.86 -24.86 -11.98
N PHE A 395 12.69 -23.71 -12.63
CA PHE A 395 13.52 -23.15 -13.72
C PHE A 395 13.16 -21.67 -13.93
N GLY A 396 13.21 -20.90 -12.84
CA GLY A 396 13.03 -19.44 -12.82
C GLY A 396 14.32 -18.72 -12.40
N LEU A 397 14.19 -17.51 -11.87
CA LEU A 397 15.26 -16.76 -11.21
C LEU A 397 15.02 -16.73 -9.70
N SER A 398 16.03 -17.10 -8.91
CA SER A 398 16.08 -16.84 -7.47
C SER A 398 17.29 -15.99 -7.10
N ILE A 399 17.08 -14.93 -6.33
CA ILE A 399 18.14 -14.09 -5.75
C ILE A 399 17.87 -13.99 -4.25
N PHE A 400 18.91 -14.27 -3.47
CA PHE A 400 19.01 -13.87 -2.07
C PHE A 400 20.25 -12.98 -1.97
N ALA A 401 20.07 -11.78 -1.43
CA ALA A 401 21.12 -10.79 -1.33
C ALA A 401 21.02 -10.06 0.01
N ASP A 402 22.15 -9.97 0.68
CA ASP A 402 22.38 -9.16 1.88
C ASP A 402 23.71 -8.42 1.67
N THR A 403 23.70 -7.08 1.83
CA THR A 403 24.89 -6.25 1.55
C THR A 403 25.66 -5.82 2.79
N GLY A 404 25.09 -5.93 3.99
CA GLY A 404 25.56 -5.23 5.19
C GLY A 404 25.95 -6.14 6.35
N GLY A 405 26.62 -5.55 7.34
CA GLY A 405 26.93 -6.12 8.66
C GLY A 405 27.51 -7.54 8.75
N LYS A 406 27.23 -8.18 9.89
CA LYS A 406 27.80 -9.48 10.30
C LYS A 406 26.71 -10.52 10.44
N ASN A 407 26.31 -11.05 9.30
CA ASN A 407 25.14 -11.92 9.23
C ASN A 407 25.41 -13.34 9.72
N SER A 408 24.38 -13.98 10.24
CA SER A 408 24.41 -15.36 10.70
C SER A 408 23.41 -16.23 9.94
N PHE A 409 23.84 -17.41 9.49
CA PHE A 409 23.02 -18.32 8.69
C PHE A 409 22.96 -19.71 9.32
N SER A 410 21.75 -20.17 9.61
CA SER A 410 21.42 -21.53 10.04
C SER A 410 20.53 -22.19 9.00
N HIS A 411 20.98 -23.27 8.36
CA HIS A 411 20.28 -23.86 7.23
C HIS A 411 20.41 -25.38 7.14
N GLY A 412 19.50 -26.01 6.41
CA GLY A 412 19.54 -27.42 6.02
C GLY A 412 20.18 -27.66 4.64
N LEU A 413 19.76 -28.75 3.99
CA LEU A 413 20.17 -29.13 2.63
C LEU A 413 19.65 -28.18 1.54
N PHE A 414 20.41 -28.05 0.45
CA PHE A 414 20.06 -27.25 -0.74
C PHE A 414 19.82 -25.75 -0.50
N CYS A 415 20.59 -25.16 0.43
CA CYS A 415 20.58 -23.72 0.68
C CYS A 415 21.86 -23.03 0.17
N GLN A 416 21.90 -21.71 0.30
CA GLN A 416 23.04 -20.85 -0.05
C GLN A 416 23.43 -20.97 -1.52
N GLY A 417 22.45 -20.80 -2.41
CA GLY A 417 22.67 -20.81 -3.87
C GLY A 417 22.97 -22.18 -4.47
N LYS A 418 22.79 -23.28 -3.73
CA LYS A 418 22.90 -24.64 -4.28
C LYS A 418 21.81 -24.90 -5.31
N LYS A 419 22.22 -24.88 -6.58
CA LYS A 419 21.33 -24.97 -7.74
C LYS A 419 20.75 -26.37 -8.00
N LEU A 420 19.44 -26.44 -8.19
CA LEU A 420 18.73 -27.59 -8.76
C LEU A 420 18.31 -27.38 -10.24
N GLY A 421 18.32 -26.13 -10.75
CA GLY A 421 17.91 -25.72 -12.11
C GLY A 421 17.87 -24.18 -12.23
N GLY A 422 17.58 -23.60 -13.40
CA GLY A 422 17.40 -22.13 -13.56
C GLY A 422 18.61 -21.25 -13.21
N ILE A 423 18.38 -20.05 -12.65
CA ILE A 423 19.42 -19.16 -12.09
C ILE A 423 19.15 -18.99 -10.59
N ALA A 424 20.18 -19.21 -9.78
CA ALA A 424 20.15 -19.02 -8.34
C ALA A 424 21.40 -18.24 -7.89
N LEU A 425 21.22 -17.11 -7.22
CA LEU A 425 22.29 -16.28 -6.65
C LEU A 425 22.09 -16.14 -5.14
N PHE A 426 23.15 -16.37 -4.38
CA PHE A 426 23.23 -16.09 -2.94
C PHE A 426 24.41 -15.14 -2.74
N LEU A 427 24.14 -13.97 -2.16
CA LEU A 427 25.12 -12.90 -1.94
C LEU A 427 25.02 -12.47 -0.47
N ASP A 428 26.04 -12.77 0.32
CA ASP A 428 26.13 -12.40 1.75
C ASP A 428 27.11 -11.23 1.97
N LYS A 429 27.95 -10.92 0.96
CA LYS A 429 28.87 -9.77 0.95
C LYS A 429 29.12 -9.34 -0.48
N PHE A 430 28.57 -8.21 -0.89
CA PHE A 430 28.90 -7.63 -2.18
C PHE A 430 28.88 -6.10 -2.12
N GLU A 431 29.86 -5.50 -2.80
CA GLU A 431 29.87 -4.07 -3.03
C GLU A 431 28.88 -3.77 -4.16
N ILE A 432 28.03 -2.78 -3.92
CA ILE A 432 27.07 -2.30 -4.90
C ILE A 432 27.84 -1.66 -6.06
N ASN A 433 27.62 -2.14 -7.28
CA ASN A 433 28.35 -1.68 -8.47
C ASN A 433 27.67 -0.50 -9.18
N ASP A 434 28.43 0.10 -10.08
CA ASP A 434 28.11 1.28 -10.89
C ASP A 434 26.79 1.20 -11.65
N ASP A 435 26.42 -0.02 -12.06
CA ASP A 435 25.20 -0.28 -12.81
C ASP A 435 23.97 -0.20 -11.89
N LEU A 436 24.05 -0.77 -10.69
CA LEU A 436 22.98 -0.69 -9.68
C LEU A 436 22.78 0.75 -9.16
N ILE A 437 23.86 1.54 -9.10
CA ILE A 437 23.79 2.92 -8.60
C ILE A 437 23.24 3.89 -9.65
N ASN A 438 23.62 3.74 -10.92
CA ASN A 438 22.99 4.49 -12.01
C ASN A 438 21.48 4.18 -12.12
N ILE A 439 21.08 2.97 -11.74
CA ILE A 439 19.69 2.57 -11.58
C ILE A 439 19.01 3.35 -10.43
N ILE A 440 19.60 3.37 -9.23
CA ILE A 440 19.09 4.11 -8.05
C ILE A 440 19.00 5.63 -8.32
N GLN A 441 19.97 6.20 -9.03
CA GLN A 441 19.94 7.62 -9.40
C GLN A 441 18.85 7.96 -10.43
N ASN A 442 18.50 7.04 -11.33
CA ASN A 442 17.37 7.20 -12.26
C ASN A 442 16.01 6.91 -11.59
N LEU A 443 15.97 6.06 -10.55
CA LEU A 443 14.80 5.86 -9.68
C LEU A 443 14.41 7.17 -8.96
N LYS A 444 15.37 8.08 -8.78
CA LYS A 444 15.18 9.39 -8.13
C LYS A 444 14.14 10.29 -8.81
N SER A 445 13.69 10.03 -10.05
CA SER A 445 12.61 10.84 -10.65
C SER A 445 11.23 10.22 -10.47
N ASN A 446 11.12 8.89 -10.47
CA ASN A 446 9.84 8.19 -10.54
C ASN A 446 9.36 7.68 -9.19
N VAL A 447 10.29 7.23 -8.32
CA VAL A 447 9.99 6.94 -6.92
C VAL A 447 9.67 8.22 -6.19
N TRP A 448 10.42 9.30 -6.42
CA TRP A 448 10.04 10.62 -5.89
C TRP A 448 8.73 11.11 -6.45
N LYS A 449 8.38 10.85 -7.72
CA LYS A 449 7.08 11.23 -8.26
C LYS A 449 5.93 10.41 -7.65
N PHE A 450 6.14 9.11 -7.44
CA PHE A 450 5.16 8.24 -6.80
C PHE A 450 5.00 8.59 -5.32
N LEU A 451 6.11 8.60 -4.59
CA LEU A 451 6.16 9.01 -3.19
C LEU A 451 5.75 10.46 -3.00
N SER A 452 5.98 11.38 -3.94
CA SER A 452 5.45 12.75 -3.84
C SER A 452 3.94 12.83 -3.97
N TYR A 453 3.25 11.73 -4.31
CA TYR A 453 1.80 11.64 -4.13
C TYR A 453 1.42 11.36 -2.67
N PHE A 454 2.35 10.92 -1.83
CA PHE A 454 2.15 10.58 -0.41
C PHE A 454 2.97 11.48 0.55
N LEU A 455 4.10 12.02 0.10
CA LEU A 455 4.99 13.00 0.76
C LEU A 455 4.76 14.36 0.16
#